data_AF-A0A8B5WCD6-F1
#
_entry.id   AF-A0A8B5WCD6-F1
#
_cell.length_a   1.000
_cell.length_b   1.000
_cell.length_c   1.000
_cell.angle_alpha   90.00
_cell.angle_beta   90.00
_cell.angle_gamma   90.00
#
_symmetry.space_group_name_H-M   'P 1'
#
loop_
_entity.id
_entity.type
_entity.pdbx_description
1 polymer ?
#
loop_
_entity_poly.entity_id
_entity_poly.type
_entity_poly.pdbx_seq_one_letter_code
_entity_poly.pdbx_strand_id
1 'polypeptide(L)'
;MDGKAILSPSTLTFSVFLCSFFLAGIPFWQIPYSQVTVPNSFFGFGVVVVFSGAAVLAYRLGVARALLVAASVFPAILMARVLVEGFMDPTRHNLWPLALVIAMVLGLVVAGSGAAAGWLAGRLFRAAE
;
A
#
# COMPACT_ATOMS: atom_id res chain seq x y z
N MET A 1 -12.26 -19.77 23.56
CA MET A 1 -10.92 -19.25 23.92
C MET A 1 -10.86 -17.81 23.45
N ASP A 2 -10.90 -16.85 24.37
CA ASP A 2 -10.93 -15.42 24.06
C ASP A 2 -9.60 -14.97 23.45
N GLY A 3 -9.50 -15.07 22.12
CA GLY A 3 -8.39 -14.56 21.33
C GLY A 3 -8.43 -13.04 21.27
N LYS A 4 -8.10 -12.38 22.40
CA LYS A 4 -7.90 -10.93 22.43
C LYS A 4 -6.85 -10.59 21.37
N ALA A 5 -7.24 -9.77 20.38
CA ALA A 5 -6.33 -9.30 19.37
C ALA A 5 -5.11 -8.65 20.05
N ILE A 6 -3.93 -9.22 19.82
CA ILE A 6 -2.65 -8.81 20.44
C ILE A 6 -2.32 -7.34 20.11
N LEU A 7 -2.87 -6.81 19.00
CA LEU A 7 -2.67 -5.44 18.54
C LEU A 7 -4.00 -4.69 18.50
N SER A 8 -3.99 -3.45 18.97
CA SER A 8 -5.12 -2.53 18.81
C SER A 8 -5.38 -2.24 17.31
N PRO A 9 -6.63 -1.89 16.91
CA PRO A 9 -6.94 -1.58 15.51
C PRO A 9 -6.07 -0.49 14.88
N SER A 10 -5.74 0.56 15.65
CA SER A 10 -4.86 1.64 15.20
C SER A 10 -3.42 1.15 15.05
N THR A 11 -2.91 0.37 16.00
CA THR A 11 -1.56 -0.21 15.92
C THR A 11 -1.42 -1.14 14.71
N LEU A 12 -2.41 -2.00 14.45
CA LEU A 12 -2.40 -2.89 13.29
C LEU A 12 -2.39 -2.08 11.99
N THR A 13 -3.28 -1.09 11.88
CA THR A 13 -3.38 -0.21 10.72
C THR A 13 -2.06 0.50 10.43
N PHE A 14 -1.49 1.13 11.46
CA PHE A 14 -0.22 1.84 11.36
C PHE A 14 0.93 0.92 11.00
N SER A 15 1.00 -0.27 11.61
CA SER A 15 2.05 -1.26 11.34
C SER A 15 1.97 -1.77 9.89
N VAL A 16 0.76 -2.09 9.41
CA VAL A 16 0.57 -2.52 8.01
C VAL A 16 0.96 -1.41 7.05
N PHE A 17 0.58 -0.16 7.33
CA PHE A 17 0.98 0.98 6.50
C PHE A 17 2.51 1.12 6.47
N LEU A 18 3.18 1.20 7.62
CA LEU A 18 4.63 1.38 7.69
C LEU A 18 5.39 0.23 7.02
N CYS A 19 5.02 -1.01 7.32
CA CYS A 19 5.66 -2.17 6.69
C CYS A 19 5.46 -2.13 5.18
N SER A 20 4.26 -1.81 4.71
CA SER A 20 3.97 -1.75 3.28
C SER A 20 4.72 -0.61 2.60
N PHE A 21 4.79 0.57 3.24
CA PHE A 21 5.52 1.73 2.74
C PHE A 21 7.00 1.42 2.51
N PHE A 22 7.67 0.85 3.52
CA PHE A 22 9.09 0.56 3.40
C PHE A 22 9.36 -0.61 2.44
N LEU A 23 8.59 -1.72 2.56
CA LEU A 23 8.81 -2.93 1.76
C LEU A 23 8.43 -2.74 0.28
N ALA A 24 7.25 -2.18 0.00
CA ALA A 24 6.84 -1.92 -1.38
C ALA A 24 7.65 -0.79 -2.02
N GLY A 25 8.21 0.11 -1.20
CA GLY A 25 9.05 1.20 -1.66
C GLY A 25 10.49 0.81 -1.96
N ILE A 26 10.95 -0.42 -1.67
CA ILE A 26 12.35 -0.84 -1.88
C ILE A 26 12.91 -0.43 -3.26
N PRO A 27 12.21 -0.67 -4.39
CA PRO A 27 12.69 -0.21 -5.70
C PRO A 27 12.86 1.32 -5.77
N PHE A 28 11.95 2.05 -5.13
CA PHE A 28 11.96 3.51 -5.05
C PHE A 28 13.04 4.05 -4.10
N TRP A 29 13.59 3.25 -3.19
CA TRP A 29 14.68 3.67 -2.31
C TRP A 29 16.05 3.34 -2.89
N GLN A 30 16.15 2.25 -3.67
CA GLN A 30 17.42 1.72 -4.14
C GLN A 30 17.78 2.14 -5.57
N ILE A 31 16.79 2.32 -6.45
CA ILE A 31 17.03 2.56 -7.87
C ILE A 31 17.16 4.07 -8.12
N PRO A 32 18.19 4.54 -8.85
CA PRO A 32 18.31 5.94 -9.25
C PRO A 32 17.10 6.42 -10.06
N TYR A 33 16.76 7.71 -9.92
CA TYR A 33 15.54 8.27 -10.52
C TYR A 33 15.40 8.01 -12.02
N SER A 34 16.51 8.16 -12.76
CA SER A 34 16.55 7.96 -14.21
C SER A 34 16.16 6.55 -14.66
N GLN A 35 16.08 5.59 -13.74
CA GLN A 35 15.73 4.19 -14.02
C GLN A 35 14.37 3.81 -13.42
N VAL A 36 13.78 4.63 -12.54
CA VAL A 36 12.47 4.36 -11.94
C VAL A 36 11.38 4.87 -12.86
N THR A 37 10.57 3.94 -13.35
CA THR A 37 9.40 4.25 -14.18
C THR A 37 8.12 3.88 -13.45
N VAL A 38 7.14 4.78 -13.46
CA VAL A 38 5.78 4.54 -12.96
C VAL A 38 4.91 4.19 -14.18
N PRO A 39 4.10 3.12 -14.14
CA PRO A 39 3.80 2.26 -12.99
C PRO A 39 4.77 1.10 -12.75
N ASN A 40 5.72 0.86 -13.67
CA ASN A 40 6.47 -0.41 -13.71
C ASN A 40 7.22 -0.78 -12.43
N SER A 41 7.76 0.22 -11.73
CA SER A 41 8.55 0.02 -10.50
C SER A 41 7.70 -0.39 -9.30
N PHE A 42 6.37 -0.28 -9.39
CA PHE A 42 5.45 -0.81 -8.38
C PHE A 42 5.11 -2.29 -8.60
N PHE A 43 5.25 -2.81 -9.82
CA PHE A 43 4.94 -4.20 -10.13
C PHE A 43 5.91 -5.17 -9.44
N GLY A 44 5.47 -6.43 -9.30
CA GLY A 44 6.23 -7.46 -8.59
C GLY A 44 6.02 -7.37 -7.09
N PHE A 45 7.10 -7.21 -6.31
CA PHE A 45 7.07 -7.32 -4.85
C PHE A 45 6.14 -6.30 -4.19
N GLY A 46 6.09 -5.05 -4.68
CA GLY A 46 5.23 -4.01 -4.13
C GLY A 46 3.74 -4.36 -4.19
N VAL A 47 3.29 -4.99 -5.28
CA VAL A 47 1.91 -5.47 -5.44
C VAL A 47 1.57 -6.53 -4.39
N VAL A 48 2.46 -7.51 -4.19
CA VAL A 48 2.24 -8.60 -3.24
C VAL A 48 2.11 -8.06 -1.81
N VAL A 49 2.96 -7.11 -1.44
CA VAL A 49 2.96 -6.48 -0.11
C VAL A 49 1.65 -5.71 0.13
N VAL A 50 1.26 -4.84 -0.80
CA VAL A 50 0.03 -4.04 -0.65
C VAL A 50 -1.22 -4.93 -0.69
N PHE A 51 -1.27 -5.92 -1.58
CA PHE A 51 -2.35 -6.91 -1.62
C PHE A 51 -2.50 -7.63 -0.28
N SER A 52 -1.40 -8.13 0.27
CA SER A 52 -1.40 -8.88 1.54
C SER A 52 -1.82 -7.99 2.71
N GLY A 53 -1.30 -6.76 2.77
CA GLY A 53 -1.70 -5.76 3.76
C GLY A 53 -3.20 -5.46 3.70
N ALA A 54 -3.74 -5.24 2.50
CA ALA A 54 -5.17 -5.01 2.29
C ALA A 54 -6.02 -6.21 2.71
N ALA A 55 -5.60 -7.44 2.38
CA ALA A 55 -6.30 -8.66 2.78
C ALA A 55 -6.36 -8.81 4.30
N VAL A 56 -5.24 -8.61 5.00
CA VAL A 56 -5.19 -8.68 6.48
C VAL A 56 -6.10 -7.62 7.10
N LEU A 57 -6.02 -6.38 6.62
CA LEU A 57 -6.86 -5.29 7.14
C LEU A 57 -8.35 -5.53 6.85
N ALA A 58 -8.70 -6.04 5.67
CA ALA A 58 -10.10 -6.30 5.34
C ALA A 58 -10.68 -7.44 6.17
N TYR A 59 -9.89 -8.52 6.36
CA TYR A 59 -10.26 -9.63 7.21
C TYR A 59 -10.47 -9.19 8.67
N ARG A 60 -9.55 -8.40 9.23
CA ARG A 60 -9.57 -8.01 10.65
C ARG A 60 -10.48 -6.82 10.95
N LEU A 61 -10.46 -5.79 10.12
CA LEU A 61 -10.99 -4.46 10.41
C LEU A 61 -12.01 -3.96 9.38
N GLY A 62 -12.22 -4.68 8.28
CA GLY A 62 -13.19 -4.35 7.23
C GLY A 62 -12.60 -3.64 6.01
N VAL A 63 -13.36 -3.71 4.90
CA VAL A 63 -12.92 -3.26 3.55
C VAL A 63 -12.60 -1.77 3.51
N ALA A 64 -13.40 -0.92 4.15
CA ALA A 64 -13.18 0.53 4.12
C ALA A 64 -11.81 0.94 4.67
N ARG A 65 -11.41 0.36 5.82
CA ARG A 65 -10.07 0.62 6.40
C ARG A 65 -8.96 0.04 5.54
N ALA A 66 -9.16 -1.16 4.98
CA ALA A 66 -8.19 -1.75 4.07
C ALA A 66 -7.91 -0.86 2.86
N LEU A 67 -8.97 -0.31 2.23
CA LEU A 67 -8.84 0.58 1.09
C LEU A 67 -8.13 1.89 1.46
N LEU A 68 -8.57 2.58 2.51
CA LEU A 68 -7.98 3.86 2.93
C LEU A 68 -6.47 3.74 3.22
N VAL A 69 -6.07 2.64 3.85
CA VAL A 69 -4.69 2.45 4.32
C VAL A 69 -3.81 1.84 3.24
N ALA A 70 -4.23 0.75 2.62
CA ALA A 70 -3.38 0.04 1.67
C ALA A 70 -3.30 0.77 0.32
N ALA A 71 -4.39 1.42 -0.13
CA ALA A 71 -4.35 2.16 -1.40
C ALA A 71 -3.49 3.44 -1.32
N SER A 72 -3.27 3.98 -0.12
CA SER A 72 -2.42 5.16 0.08
C SER A 72 -0.91 4.82 0.10
N VAL A 73 -0.53 3.54 0.15
CA VAL A 73 0.89 3.13 0.22
C VAL A 73 1.68 3.59 -1.02
N PHE A 74 1.22 3.26 -2.22
CA PHE A 74 1.90 3.64 -3.46
C PHE A 74 2.02 5.16 -3.68
N PRO A 75 0.95 5.97 -3.55
CA PRO A 75 1.10 7.41 -3.66
C PRO A 75 1.95 8.00 -2.53
N ALA A 76 1.94 7.43 -1.32
CA ALA A 76 2.83 7.87 -0.23
C ALA A 76 4.31 7.62 -0.57
N ILE A 77 4.65 6.43 -1.09
CA ILE A 77 6.01 6.10 -1.54
C ILE A 77 6.47 7.10 -2.61
N LEU A 78 5.63 7.33 -3.62
CA LEU A 78 5.96 8.25 -4.71
C LEU A 78 6.12 9.68 -4.19
N MET A 79 5.22 10.14 -3.32
CA MET A 79 5.30 11.48 -2.74
C MET A 79 6.58 11.66 -1.91
N ALA A 80 6.94 10.68 -1.08
CA ALA A 80 8.16 10.73 -0.30
C ALA A 80 9.38 10.88 -1.21
N ARG A 81 9.43 10.15 -2.32
CA ARG A 81 10.49 10.26 -3.31
C ARG A 81 10.52 11.62 -4.01
N VAL A 82 9.36 12.10 -4.47
CA VAL A 82 9.21 13.41 -5.11
C VAL A 82 9.67 14.54 -4.19
N LEU A 83 9.33 14.48 -2.90
CA LEU A 83 9.78 15.47 -1.92
C LEU A 83 11.30 15.46 -1.78
N VAL A 84 11.90 14.29 -1.52
CA VAL A 84 13.35 14.16 -1.33
C VAL A 84 14.11 14.64 -2.58
N GLU A 85 13.72 14.18 -3.76
CA GLU A 85 14.40 14.53 -5.00
C GLU A 85 14.09 15.96 -5.46
N GLY A 86 12.88 16.46 -5.20
CA GLY A 86 12.48 17.84 -5.47
C GLY A 86 13.20 18.87 -4.59
N PHE A 87 13.54 18.52 -3.35
CA PHE A 87 14.43 19.33 -2.51
C PHE A 87 15.86 19.40 -3.07
N MET A 88 16.33 18.35 -3.74
CA MET A 88 17.66 18.32 -4.35
C MET A 88 17.69 19.03 -5.71
N ASP A 89 16.64 18.86 -6.51
CA ASP A 89 16.52 19.43 -7.85
C ASP A 89 15.03 19.54 -8.25
N PRO A 90 14.44 20.75 -8.16
CA PRO A 90 13.03 20.98 -8.43
C PRO A 90 12.58 20.63 -9.85
N THR A 91 13.52 20.53 -10.80
CA THR A 91 13.20 20.32 -12.22
C THR A 91 12.98 18.84 -12.59
N ARG A 92 13.36 17.92 -11.71
CA ARG A 92 13.35 16.46 -12.01
C ARG A 92 11.95 15.86 -12.11
N HIS A 93 10.96 16.47 -11.47
CA HIS A 93 9.66 15.86 -11.22
C HIS A 93 8.49 16.62 -11.86
N ASN A 94 8.68 17.22 -13.04
CA ASN A 94 7.64 17.99 -13.72
C ASN A 94 6.28 17.26 -13.93
N LEU A 95 6.28 15.92 -13.97
CA LEU A 95 5.09 15.08 -14.12
C LEU A 95 4.59 14.43 -12.81
N TRP A 96 5.09 14.86 -11.64
CA TRP A 96 4.72 14.25 -10.35
C TRP A 96 3.21 14.20 -10.08
N PRO A 97 2.38 15.19 -10.46
CA PRO A 97 0.94 15.10 -10.19
C PRO A 97 0.29 13.95 -10.97
N LEU A 98 0.68 13.77 -12.23
CA LEU A 98 0.20 12.66 -13.06
C LEU A 98 0.67 11.31 -12.52
N ALA A 99 1.95 11.22 -12.14
CA ALA A 99 2.50 10.00 -11.55
C ALA A 99 1.79 9.61 -10.24
N LEU A 100 1.40 10.59 -9.42
CA LEU A 100 0.57 10.35 -8.22
C LEU A 100 -0.81 9.82 -8.56
N VAL A 101 -1.47 10.36 -9.59
CA VAL A 101 -2.77 9.84 -10.03
C VAL A 101 -2.64 8.37 -10.46
N ILE A 102 -1.59 8.03 -11.21
CA ILE A 102 -1.32 6.65 -11.61
C ILE A 102 -1.06 5.76 -10.38
N ALA A 103 -0.24 6.24 -9.42
CA ALA A 103 0.04 5.50 -8.19
C ALA A 103 -1.21 5.30 -7.32
N MET A 104 -2.10 6.30 -7.25
CA MET A 104 -3.39 6.20 -6.54
C MET A 104 -4.30 5.15 -7.19
N VAL A 105 -4.46 5.20 -8.53
CA VAL A 105 -5.28 4.23 -9.26
C VAL A 105 -4.73 2.82 -9.08
N LEU A 106 -3.42 2.63 -9.24
CA LEU A 106 -2.78 1.34 -9.06
C LEU A 106 -2.93 0.83 -7.61
N GLY A 107 -2.72 1.70 -6.63
CA GLY A 107 -2.92 1.39 -5.21
C GLY A 107 -4.35 0.94 -4.92
N LEU A 108 -5.35 1.63 -5.48
CA LEU A 108 -6.76 1.25 -5.34
C LEU A 108 -7.08 -0.10 -5.97
N VAL A 109 -6.55 -0.38 -7.17
CA VAL A 109 -6.77 -1.68 -7.84
C VAL A 109 -6.19 -2.82 -6.98
N VAL A 110 -4.92 -2.70 -6.58
CA VAL A 110 -4.24 -3.75 -5.79
C VAL A 110 -4.87 -3.91 -4.41
N ALA A 111 -5.12 -2.80 -3.70
CA ALA A 111 -5.76 -2.83 -2.39
C ALA A 111 -7.19 -3.35 -2.49
N GLY A 112 -7.93 -3.01 -3.54
CA GLY A 112 -9.28 -3.51 -3.80
C GLY A 112 -9.30 -5.02 -3.97
N SER A 113 -8.40 -5.58 -4.79
CA SER A 113 -8.27 -7.03 -4.96
C SER A 113 -7.91 -7.73 -3.64
N GLY A 114 -6.95 -7.19 -2.88
CA GLY A 114 -6.57 -7.74 -1.58
C GLY A 114 -7.71 -7.65 -0.55
N ALA A 115 -8.38 -6.51 -0.49
CA ALA A 115 -9.49 -6.30 0.42
C ALA A 115 -10.68 -7.23 0.11
N ALA A 116 -10.98 -7.46 -1.16
CA ALA A 116 -12.00 -8.43 -1.58
C ALA A 116 -11.65 -9.84 -1.12
N ALA A 117 -10.39 -10.26 -1.28
CA ALA A 117 -9.91 -11.57 -0.83
C ALA A 117 -10.00 -11.71 0.70
N GLY A 118 -9.54 -10.70 1.46
CA GLY A 118 -9.61 -10.69 2.92
C GLY A 118 -11.04 -10.69 3.46
N TRP A 119 -11.93 -9.95 2.81
CA TRP A 119 -13.35 -9.95 3.14
C TRP A 119 -14.02 -11.30 2.85
N LEU A 120 -13.74 -11.93 1.71
CA LEU A 120 -14.27 -13.24 1.37
C LEU A 120 -13.81 -14.31 2.37
N ALA A 121 -12.51 -14.31 2.72
CA ALA A 121 -11.99 -15.16 3.77
C ALA A 121 -12.72 -14.92 5.10
N GLY A 122 -12.98 -13.66 5.46
CA GLY A 122 -13.73 -13.29 6.65
C GLY A 122 -15.14 -13.88 6.67
N ARG A 123 -15.82 -13.90 5.51
CA ARG A 123 -17.15 -14.52 5.38
C ARG A 123 -17.11 -16.04 5.50
N LEU A 124 -16.14 -16.70 4.87
CA LEU A 124 -16.07 -18.16 4.86
C LEU A 124 -15.69 -18.72 6.23
N PHE A 125 -14.67 -18.15 6.88
CA PHE A 125 -14.16 -18.69 8.14
C PHE A 125 -15.01 -18.31 9.36
N ARG A 126 -15.64 -17.13 9.37
CA ARG A 126 -16.53 -16.74 10.49
C ARG A 126 -17.94 -17.29 10.38
N ALA A 127 -18.37 -17.73 9.19
CA ALA A 127 -19.66 -18.40 9.03
C ALA A 127 -19.61 -19.89 9.40
N ALA A 128 -18.40 -20.45 9.55
CA ALA A 128 -18.17 -21.84 9.96
C ALA A 128 -17.96 -21.99 11.48
N GLU A 129 -17.87 -20.88 12.22
CA GLU A 129 -17.79 -20.79 13.69
C GLU A 129 -19.18 -20.55 14.30
#